data_AF-A0A498KM57-F1
#
_entry.id   AF-A0A498KM57-F1
#
_cell.length_a   1.000
_cell.length_b   1.000
_cell.length_c   1.000
_cell.angle_alpha   90.00
_cell.angle_beta   90.00
_cell.angle_gamma   90.00
#
_symmetry.space_group_name_H-M   'P 1'
#
loop_
_entity.id
_entity.type
_entity.pdbx_description
1 polymer ?
#
loop_
_entity_poly.entity_id
_entity_poly.type
_entity_poly.pdbx_seq_one_letter_code
_entity_poly.pdbx_strand_id
1 'polypeptide(L)'
;MDTRRTSYVVNKGKPASEVSPEIAAALTASSMVFKDLDKAYSDSLLDRATQVFEFADKYKGSYNDSIGEGACPFYCDYSGYTD
;
A
#
# COMPACT_ATOMS: atom_id res chain seq x y z
N MET A 1 -8.20 -23.01 -13.11
CA MET A 1 -7.56 -21.81 -13.70
C MET A 1 -6.11 -22.18 -13.86
N ASP A 2 -5.64 -22.29 -15.10
CA ASP A 2 -4.35 -22.93 -15.40
C ASP A 2 -3.26 -21.89 -15.79
N THR A 3 -3.63 -20.61 -15.86
CA THR A 3 -2.72 -19.50 -16.14
C THR A 3 -1.92 -19.12 -14.89
N ARG A 4 -0.61 -18.89 -15.04
CA ARG A 4 0.29 -18.44 -13.97
C ARG A 4 -0.16 -17.10 -13.38
N ARG A 5 -0.24 -17.01 -12.05
CA ARG A 5 -0.60 -15.80 -11.30
C ARG A 5 0.61 -15.27 -10.55
N THR A 6 1.47 -14.53 -11.25
CA THR A 6 2.70 -13.96 -10.66
C THR A 6 2.35 -12.90 -9.62
N SER A 7 3.00 -12.96 -8.46
CA SER A 7 2.88 -11.96 -7.40
C SER A 7 4.01 -10.93 -7.50
N TYR A 8 3.67 -9.65 -7.29
CA TYR A 8 4.63 -8.55 -7.20
C TYR A 8 4.60 -7.98 -5.79
N VAL A 9 5.76 -7.55 -5.29
CA VAL A 9 5.93 -7.06 -3.91
C VAL A 9 6.83 -5.83 -3.91
N VAL A 10 6.39 -4.82 -3.17
CA VAL A 10 7.16 -3.61 -2.87
C VAL A 10 7.96 -3.82 -1.58
N ASN A 11 9.17 -3.28 -1.53
CA ASN A 11 10.06 -3.41 -0.38
C ASN A 11 11.08 -2.27 -0.37
N LYS A 12 12.04 -2.28 0.54
CA LYS A 12 13.02 -1.19 0.69
C LYS A 12 13.85 -0.92 -0.58
N GLY A 13 14.13 -1.94 -1.39
CA GLY A 13 14.83 -1.81 -2.67
C GLY A 13 13.91 -1.61 -3.88
N LYS A 14 12.59 -1.76 -3.66
CA LYS A 14 11.51 -1.56 -4.63
C LYS A 14 10.40 -0.71 -3.98
N PRO A 15 10.68 0.57 -3.68
CA PRO A 15 9.75 1.45 -2.96
C PRO A 15 8.50 1.77 -3.79
N ALA A 16 7.45 2.25 -3.12
CA ALA A 16 6.16 2.50 -3.77
C ALA A 16 5.35 3.53 -2.97
N SER A 17 5.68 4.80 -3.18
CA SER A 17 5.17 5.93 -2.41
C SER A 17 3.76 6.36 -2.82
N GLU A 18 3.21 5.87 -3.91
CA GLU A 18 1.81 6.11 -4.29
C GLU A 18 0.89 5.09 -3.58
N VAL A 19 1.13 3.80 -3.81
CA VAL A 19 0.22 2.73 -3.33
C VAL A 19 0.39 2.45 -1.84
N SER A 20 1.57 2.66 -1.25
CA SER A 20 1.77 2.39 0.17
C SER A 20 0.97 3.34 1.07
N PRO A 21 0.99 4.68 0.88
CA PRO A 21 0.12 5.59 1.62
C PRO A 21 -1.36 5.32 1.41
N GLU A 22 -1.79 4.96 0.19
CA GLU A 22 -3.20 4.62 -0.09
C GLU A 22 -3.64 3.37 0.70
N ILE A 23 -2.78 2.35 0.80
CA ILE A 23 -3.02 1.18 1.67
C ILE A 23 -3.11 1.62 3.13
N ALA A 24 -2.21 2.49 3.60
CA ALA A 24 -2.24 2.98 4.98
C ALA A 24 -3.52 3.79 5.26
N ALA A 25 -3.97 4.61 4.31
CA ALA A 25 -5.21 5.36 4.40
C ALA A 25 -6.42 4.42 4.48
N ALA A 26 -6.49 3.41 3.61
CA ALA A 26 -7.57 2.41 3.63
C ALA A 26 -7.63 1.62 4.94
N LEU A 27 -6.47 1.22 5.48
CA LEU A 27 -6.39 0.52 6.78
C LEU A 27 -6.82 1.42 7.94
N THR A 28 -6.41 2.70 7.93
CA THR A 28 -6.81 3.69 8.94
C THR A 28 -8.30 3.97 8.88
N ALA A 29 -8.85 4.19 7.69
CA ALA A 29 -10.29 4.38 7.52
C ALA A 29 -11.08 3.15 7.99
N SER A 30 -10.58 1.95 7.71
CA SER A 30 -11.17 0.70 8.19
C SER A 30 -11.10 0.58 9.71
N SER A 31 -9.99 0.95 10.36
CA SER A 31 -9.88 0.90 11.82
C SER A 31 -10.93 1.76 12.51
N MET A 32 -11.23 2.93 11.94
CA MET A 32 -12.31 3.80 12.44
C MET A 32 -13.69 3.13 12.39
N VAL A 33 -13.99 2.37 11.34
CA VAL A 33 -15.26 1.63 11.21
C VAL A 33 -15.37 0.52 12.25
N PHE A 34 -14.27 -0.19 12.52
CA PHE A 34 -14.27 -1.32 13.46
C PHE A 34 -14.10 -0.92 14.93
N LYS A 35 -13.80 0.35 15.22
CA LYS A 35 -13.43 0.85 16.56
C LYS A 35 -14.33 0.37 17.69
N ASP A 36 -15.65 0.40 17.48
CA ASP A 36 -16.65 0.04 18.50
C ASP A 36 -17.22 -1.37 18.33
N LEU A 37 -17.00 -2.00 17.16
CA LEU A 37 -17.52 -3.34 16.83
C LEU A 37 -16.53 -4.45 17.18
N ASP A 38 -15.25 -4.19 16.91
CA ASP A 38 -14.14 -5.08 17.19
C ASP A 38 -12.87 -4.26 17.45
N LYS A 39 -12.66 -3.93 18.73
CA LYS A 39 -11.54 -3.09 19.14
C LYS A 39 -10.19 -3.74 18.84
N ALA A 40 -10.06 -5.06 18.99
CA ALA A 40 -8.79 -5.75 18.73
C ALA A 40 -8.42 -5.70 17.24
N TYR A 41 -9.42 -5.85 16.36
CA TYR A 41 -9.21 -5.72 14.93
C TYR A 41 -8.94 -4.28 14.50
N SER A 42 -9.67 -3.30 15.06
CA SER A 42 -9.39 -1.88 14.89
C SER A 42 -7.94 -1.53 15.23
N ASP A 43 -7.46 -1.97 16.40
CA ASP A 43 -6.09 -1.69 16.83
C ASP A 43 -5.06 -2.34 15.88
N SER A 44 -5.32 -3.58 15.43
CA SER A 44 -4.46 -4.28 14.46
C SER A 44 -4.38 -3.57 13.11
N LEU A 45 -5.48 -3.01 12.62
CA LEU A 45 -5.54 -2.24 11.37
C LEU A 45 -4.76 -0.94 11.49
N LEU A 46 -4.92 -0.22 12.61
CA LEU A 46 -4.23 1.04 12.86
C LEU A 46 -2.72 0.82 12.99
N ASP A 47 -2.29 -0.18 13.75
CA ASP A 47 -0.87 -0.54 13.89
C ASP A 47 -0.25 -0.84 12.52
N ARG A 48 -0.97 -1.58 11.68
CA ARG A 48 -0.50 -1.89 10.33
C ARG A 48 -0.44 -0.64 9.45
N ALA A 49 -1.44 0.24 9.52
CA ALA A 49 -1.46 1.47 8.77
C ALA A 49 -0.24 2.34 9.09
N THR A 50 0.10 2.52 10.37
CA THR A 50 1.28 3.28 10.80
C THR A 50 2.56 2.72 10.20
N GLN A 51 2.78 1.40 10.28
CA GLN A 51 3.98 0.77 9.71
C GLN A 51 4.10 0.97 8.18
N VAL A 52 2.97 0.87 7.46
CA VAL A 52 2.94 1.04 6.00
C VAL A 52 3.18 2.51 5.62
N PHE A 53 2.61 3.45 6.37
CA PHE A 53 2.84 4.88 6.15
C PHE A 53 4.30 5.27 6.42
N GLU A 54 4.87 4.81 7.55
CA GLU A 54 6.28 5.03 7.87
C GLU A 54 7.22 4.41 6.81
N PHE A 55 6.87 3.24 6.27
CA PHE A 55 7.59 2.66 5.15
C PHE A 55 7.56 3.58 3.92
N ALA A 56 6.39 4.11 3.57
CA ALA A 56 6.21 4.97 2.41
C ALA A 56 6.98 6.29 2.52
N ASP A 57 6.97 6.92 3.71
CA ASP A 57 7.69 8.18 3.95
C ASP A 57 9.20 7.95 3.97
N LYS A 58 9.66 6.85 4.56
CA LYS A 58 11.09 6.53 4.67
C LYS A 58 11.72 6.10 3.34
N TYR A 59 11.02 5.30 2.53
CA TYR A 59 11.52 4.75 1.28
C TYR A 59 10.75 5.34 0.11
N LYS A 60 11.21 6.51 -0.36
CA LYS A 60 10.55 7.24 -1.44
C LYS A 60 10.88 6.65 -2.81
N GLY A 61 9.85 6.49 -3.65
CA GLY A 61 10.01 6.11 -5.05
C GLY A 61 8.73 5.51 -5.63
N SER A 62 8.63 5.52 -6.96
CA SER A 62 7.40 5.14 -7.64
C SER A 62 7.21 3.64 -7.76
N TYR A 63 5.99 3.14 -7.58
CA TYR A 63 5.69 1.75 -7.88
C TYR A 63 5.84 1.42 -9.37
N ASN A 64 5.73 2.41 -10.27
CA ASN A 64 6.00 2.20 -11.70
C ASN A 64 7.44 1.72 -11.93
N ASP A 65 8.41 2.32 -11.25
CA ASP A 65 9.82 1.95 -11.38
C ASP A 65 10.13 0.62 -10.67
N SER A 66 9.39 0.32 -9.60
CA SER A 66 9.63 -0.85 -8.75
C SER A 66 8.98 -2.14 -9.25
N ILE A 67 7.71 -2.06 -9.62
CA ILE A 67 6.83 -3.18 -9.98
C ILE A 67 5.98 -2.87 -11.22
N GLY A 68 6.37 -1.93 -12.08
CA GLY A 68 5.58 -1.50 -13.23
C GLY A 68 5.11 -2.64 -14.13
N GLU A 69 5.92 -3.69 -14.31
CA GLU A 69 5.54 -4.91 -15.05
C GLU A 69 4.30 -5.64 -14.50
N GLY A 70 3.97 -5.42 -13.23
CA GLY A 70 2.83 -6.02 -12.55
C GLY A 70 1.59 -5.11 -12.46
N ALA A 71 1.71 -3.83 -12.79
CA ALA A 71 0.64 -2.84 -12.65
C ALA A 71 0.32 -2.11 -13.95
N CYS A 72 1.34 -1.67 -14.69
CA CYS A 72 1.20 -1.15 -16.04
C CYS A 72 0.98 -2.29 -17.05
N PRO A 73 0.14 -2.10 -18.08
CA PRO A 73 -0.46 -0.84 -18.53
C PRO A 73 -1.83 -0.50 -17.91
N PHE A 74 -2.27 -1.19 -16.86
CA PHE A 74 -3.62 -1.04 -16.32
C PHE A 74 -3.73 0.10 -15.30
N TYR A 75 -2.81 0.14 -14.34
CA TYR A 75 -2.68 1.19 -13.35
C TYR A 75 -1.23 1.65 -13.38
N CYS A 76 -0.97 2.67 -14.20
CA CYS A 76 0.31 3.36 -14.20
C CYS A 76 0.16 4.63 -13.38
N ASP A 77 1.19 4.95 -12.60
CA ASP A 77 1.30 6.27 -12.00
C ASP A 77 1.72 7.30 -13.06
N TYR A 78 0.96 8.40 -13.15
CA TYR A 78 1.28 9.54 -14.00
C TYR A 78 1.34 10.85 -13.22
N SER A 79 0.93 10.82 -11.95
CA SER A 79 0.76 11.98 -11.07
C SER A 79 1.88 12.09 -10.04
N GLY A 80 2.64 11.02 -9.81
CA GLY A 80 3.56 10.93 -8.70
C GLY A 80 2.85 10.64 -7.38
N TYR A 81 3.61 10.72 -6.29
CA TYR A 81 3.20 10.35 -4.93
C TYR A 81 3.12 11.56 -3.97
N THR A 82 2.91 12.77 -4.51
CA THR A 82 2.82 14.01 -3.71
C THR A 82 1.45 14.68 -3.92
N ASP A 83 0.41 13.89 -3.73
CA ASP A 83 -0.98 14.32 -3.58
C ASP A 83 -1.32 14.62 -2.11
#